data_AF-A0A126Q1P9-F1
#
_entry.id   AF-A0A126Q1P9-F1
#
_cell.length_a   1.000
_cell.length_b   1.000
_cell.length_c   1.000
_cell.angle_alpha   90.00
_cell.angle_beta   90.00
_cell.angle_gamma   90.00
#
_symmetry.space_group_name_H-M   'P 1'
#
loop_
_entity.id
_entity.type
_entity.pdbx_description
1 polymer ?
#
loop_
_entity_poly.entity_id
_entity_poly.type
_entity_poly.pdbx_seq_one_letter_code
_entity_poly.pdbx_strand_id
1 'polypeptide(L)'
;MNARRHRPQQGFSLVELMITLTLGLVISGAIIQVLVSSSVTNKLNQAVAQVQESGRFIMARLSAEFYEVGRYDQIVADVDTSVDIVAEAAYVENHPIAVSGDFATNATLGSIQTSSGGSDKLVVSLLSDEDCTGNQHGYGGLEFHVVNHYFVSGSTLKCTGYDGRVLRGLKVQTVSPLTVTLLDNVESFQVQFGVSSSITNSQGQAVSYVTADEIEDLRALNQQVVSLRWALMLKSYQNEVRQTQSQKYALLNEASKTMDTAHYYQVFSKTLALRNMKNFVRSSR
;
A
#
# COMPACT_ATOMS: atom_id res chain seq x y z
N MET A 1 75.39 32.33 43.20
CA MET A 1 73.91 32.48 43.25
C MET A 1 73.41 32.64 41.82
N ASN A 2 72.51 31.76 41.39
CA ASN A 2 72.05 31.66 39.99
C ASN A 2 71.20 32.88 39.60
N ALA A 3 71.69 33.68 38.65
CA ALA A 3 70.89 34.73 38.01
C ALA A 3 69.89 34.09 37.03
N ARG A 4 68.63 33.96 37.44
CA ARG A 4 67.52 33.61 36.54
C ARG A 4 67.33 34.75 35.54
N ARG A 5 67.68 34.52 34.27
CA ARG A 5 67.31 35.39 33.16
C ARG A 5 65.78 35.40 33.04
N HIS A 6 65.13 36.51 33.37
CA HIS A 6 63.76 36.78 32.95
C HIS A 6 63.78 37.00 31.43
N ARG A 7 63.19 36.05 30.68
CA ARG A 7 62.90 36.25 29.26
C ARG A 7 61.88 37.39 29.15
N PRO A 8 62.13 38.44 28.34
CA PRO A 8 61.10 39.44 28.08
C PRO A 8 59.91 38.78 27.39
N GLN A 9 58.71 38.96 27.92
CA GLN A 9 57.47 38.64 27.22
C GLN A 9 57.37 39.57 26.01
N GLN A 10 57.61 39.05 24.82
CA GLN A 10 57.24 39.73 23.59
C GLN A 10 55.71 39.67 23.50
N GLY A 11 55.05 40.83 23.58
CA GLY A 11 53.60 40.94 23.38
C GLY A 11 53.23 40.64 21.92
N PHE A 12 52.02 40.12 21.72
CA PHE A 12 51.48 39.83 20.38
C PHE A 12 51.31 41.11 19.56
N SER A 13 51.60 41.05 18.26
CA SER A 13 51.31 42.17 17.37
C SER A 13 49.82 42.23 17.04
N LEU A 14 49.29 43.43 16.78
CA LEU A 14 47.90 43.61 16.36
C LEU A 14 47.57 42.82 15.09
N VAL A 15 48.55 42.66 14.19
CA VAL A 15 48.44 41.85 12.97
C VAL A 15 48.29 40.35 13.30
N GLU A 16 49.02 39.85 14.28
CA GLU A 16 48.96 38.46 14.72
C GLU A 16 47.59 38.13 15.36
N LEU A 17 47.01 39.08 16.10
CA LEU A 17 45.62 39.00 16.58
C LEU A 17 44.62 38.96 15.43
N MET A 18 44.78 39.82 14.42
CA MET A 18 43.89 39.83 13.25
C MET A 18 43.97 38.52 12.46
N ILE A 19 45.19 37.98 12.26
CA ILE A 19 45.40 36.70 11.57
C ILE A 19 44.78 35.54 12.35
N THR A 20 44.98 35.47 13.66
CA THR A 20 44.39 34.39 14.47
C THR A 20 42.86 34.43 14.49
N LEU A 21 42.27 35.62 14.57
CA LEU A 21 40.82 35.78 14.59
C LEU A 21 40.18 35.45 13.23
N THR A 22 40.82 35.87 12.14
CA THR A 22 40.39 35.51 10.78
C THR A 22 40.50 34.01 10.51
N LEU A 23 41.60 33.37 10.91
CA LEU A 23 41.74 31.91 10.80
C LEU A 23 40.71 31.16 11.66
N GLY A 24 40.46 31.63 12.89
CA GLY A 24 39.44 31.05 13.77
C GLY A 24 38.03 31.13 13.17
N LEU A 25 37.69 32.24 12.52
CA LEU A 25 36.43 32.42 11.80
C LEU A 25 36.29 31.45 10.62
N VAL A 26 37.34 31.33 9.80
CA VAL A 26 37.35 30.44 8.63
C VAL A 26 37.17 28.99 9.04
N ILE A 27 37.91 28.54 10.07
CA ILE A 27 37.83 27.16 10.58
C ILE A 27 36.44 26.89 11.18
N SER A 28 35.91 27.81 11.98
CA SER A 28 34.58 27.68 12.57
C SER A 28 33.50 27.61 11.50
N GLY A 29 33.58 28.46 10.47
CA GLY A 29 32.67 28.44 9.33
C GLY A 29 32.69 27.11 8.58
N ALA A 30 33.88 26.56 8.32
CA ALA A 30 34.02 25.26 7.68
C ALA A 30 33.41 24.13 8.54
N ILE A 31 33.64 24.13 9.85
CA ILE A 31 33.07 23.13 10.77
C ILE A 31 31.53 23.22 10.80
N ILE A 32 30.98 24.43 10.87
CA ILE A 32 29.53 24.64 10.85
C ILE A 32 28.94 24.10 9.54
N GLN A 33 29.56 24.37 8.39
CA GLN A 33 29.08 23.88 7.10
C GLN A 33 29.11 22.35 7.01
N VAL A 34 30.17 21.71 7.53
CA VAL A 34 30.24 20.25 7.62
C VAL A 34 29.14 19.69 8.52
N LEU A 35 28.90 20.31 9.69
CA LEU A 35 27.86 19.87 10.62
C LEU A 35 26.46 19.99 10.01
N VAL A 36 26.16 21.11 9.35
CA VAL A 36 24.88 21.33 8.65
C VAL A 36 24.71 20.29 7.55
N SER A 37 25.74 20.07 6.73
CA SER A 37 25.68 19.10 5.62
C SER A 37 25.49 17.67 6.12
N SER A 38 26.15 17.31 7.23
CA SER A 38 25.96 16.01 7.90
C SER A 38 24.55 15.87 8.46
N SER A 39 24.02 16.90 9.11
CA SER A 39 22.65 16.88 9.65
C SER A 39 21.60 16.72 8.56
N VAL A 40 21.75 17.41 7.41
CA VAL A 40 20.84 17.28 6.27
C VAL A 40 20.90 15.88 5.69
N THR A 41 22.11 15.34 5.48
CA THR A 41 22.31 13.98 4.98
C THR A 41 21.70 12.93 5.92
N ASN A 42 21.88 13.08 7.24
CA ASN A 42 21.33 12.15 8.22
C ASN A 42 19.80 12.15 8.21
N LYS A 43 19.17 13.33 8.11
CA LYS A 43 17.71 13.45 8.00
C LYS A 43 17.18 12.79 6.73
N LEU A 44 17.86 12.99 5.59
CA LEU A 44 17.50 12.32 4.34
C LEU A 44 17.61 10.79 4.46
N ASN A 45 18.72 10.29 5.03
CA ASN A 45 18.91 8.85 5.22
C ASN A 45 17.83 8.23 6.11
N GLN A 46 17.41 8.92 7.18
CA GLN A 46 16.30 8.48 8.03
C GLN A 46 14.97 8.45 7.28
N ALA A 47 14.67 9.49 6.50
CA ALA A 47 13.46 9.57 5.68
C ALA A 47 13.38 8.44 4.64
N VAL A 48 14.50 8.15 3.97
CA VAL A 48 14.60 7.04 3.00
C VAL A 48 14.41 5.69 3.70
N ALA A 49 15.12 5.45 4.81
CA ALA A 49 15.03 4.20 5.56
C ALA A 49 13.60 3.93 6.03
N GLN A 50 12.93 4.95 6.57
CA GLN A 50 11.55 4.86 7.05
C GLN A 50 10.55 4.50 5.93
N VAL A 51 10.66 5.18 4.79
CA VAL A 51 9.78 4.91 3.63
C VAL A 51 10.06 3.51 3.06
N GLN A 52 11.31 3.07 3.03
CA GLN A 52 11.67 1.72 2.58
C GLN A 52 11.19 0.63 3.53
N GLU A 53 11.29 0.82 4.84
CA GLU A 53 10.78 -0.12 5.84
C GLU A 53 9.26 -0.24 5.76
N SER A 54 8.56 0.90 5.74
CA SER A 54 7.10 0.98 5.57
C SER A 54 6.64 0.32 4.27
N GLY A 55 7.35 0.61 3.17
CA GLY A 55 7.12 0.01 1.86
C GLY A 55 7.30 -1.50 1.88
N ARG A 56 8.41 -2.00 2.44
CA ARG A 56 8.65 -3.45 2.54
C ARG A 56 7.56 -4.15 3.36
N PHE A 57 7.17 -3.56 4.49
CA PHE A 57 6.11 -4.10 5.34
C PHE A 57 4.78 -4.21 4.60
N ILE A 58 4.29 -3.11 4.02
CA ILE A 58 2.95 -3.10 3.39
C ILE A 58 2.92 -3.95 2.13
N MET A 59 4.00 -3.95 1.34
CA MET A 59 4.12 -4.79 0.16
C MET A 59 4.07 -6.28 0.52
N ALA A 60 4.69 -6.69 1.64
CA ALA A 60 4.61 -8.06 2.12
C ALA A 60 3.22 -8.42 2.65
N ARG A 61 2.64 -7.56 3.51
CA ARG A 61 1.31 -7.76 4.12
C ARG A 61 0.22 -7.92 3.06
N LEU A 62 0.10 -6.96 2.14
CA LEU A 62 -0.93 -7.00 1.10
C LEU A 62 -0.66 -8.09 0.06
N SER A 63 0.60 -8.45 -0.20
CA SER A 63 0.86 -9.60 -1.08
C SER A 63 0.29 -10.88 -0.49
N ALA A 64 0.47 -11.12 0.81
CA ALA A 64 -0.06 -12.31 1.48
C ALA A 64 -1.59 -12.36 1.37
N GLU A 65 -2.27 -11.25 1.68
CA GLU A 65 -3.72 -11.11 1.54
C GLU A 65 -4.18 -11.33 0.09
N PHE A 66 -3.51 -10.69 -0.88
CA PHE A 66 -3.93 -10.72 -2.27
C PHE A 66 -3.67 -12.07 -2.95
N TYR A 67 -2.79 -12.92 -2.41
CA TYR A 67 -2.61 -14.29 -2.91
C TYR A 67 -3.85 -15.16 -2.64
N GLU A 68 -4.61 -14.86 -1.59
CA GLU A 68 -5.80 -15.62 -1.16
C GLU A 68 -7.09 -15.18 -1.87
N VAL A 69 -7.03 -14.12 -2.67
CA VAL A 69 -8.19 -13.61 -3.41
C VAL A 69 -8.77 -14.68 -4.32
N GLY A 70 -10.09 -14.83 -4.26
CA GLY A 70 -10.84 -15.87 -4.98
C GLY A 70 -10.59 -17.29 -4.48
N ARG A 71 -9.90 -17.49 -3.34
CA ARG A 71 -9.81 -18.82 -2.73
C ARG A 71 -11.19 -19.25 -2.26
N TYR A 72 -11.57 -20.47 -2.60
CA TYR A 72 -12.66 -21.19 -1.94
C TYR A 72 -12.38 -22.69 -2.01
N ASP A 73 -12.02 -23.30 -0.89
CA ASP A 73 -11.75 -24.74 -0.79
C ASP A 73 -12.94 -25.41 -0.09
N GLN A 74 -13.48 -26.47 -0.69
CA GLN A 74 -14.60 -27.24 -0.13
C GLN A 74 -14.19 -28.61 0.39
N ILE A 75 -12.92 -29.00 0.20
CA ILE A 75 -12.43 -30.35 0.46
C ILE A 75 -11.64 -30.38 1.76
N VAL A 76 -10.70 -29.45 1.93
CA VAL A 76 -9.77 -29.45 3.08
C VAL A 76 -10.16 -28.41 4.13
N ALA A 77 -10.77 -27.31 3.71
CA ALA A 77 -11.17 -26.24 4.62
C ALA A 77 -12.32 -26.66 5.54
N ASP A 78 -12.27 -26.19 6.78
CA ASP A 78 -13.35 -26.33 7.75
C ASP A 78 -14.33 -25.15 7.59
N VAL A 79 -15.17 -25.24 6.56
CA VAL A 79 -16.09 -24.17 6.16
C VAL A 79 -17.38 -24.24 6.99
N ASP A 80 -17.85 -23.09 7.48
CA ASP A 80 -19.17 -23.01 8.09
C ASP A 80 -20.26 -23.34 7.06
N THR A 81 -21.08 -24.35 7.38
CA THR A 81 -22.11 -24.92 6.49
C THR A 81 -23.51 -24.37 6.74
N SER A 82 -23.64 -23.23 7.43
CA SER A 82 -24.94 -22.61 7.69
C SER A 82 -25.63 -22.03 6.44
N VAL A 83 -24.91 -21.95 5.32
CA VAL A 83 -25.40 -21.58 3.99
C VAL A 83 -24.99 -22.64 2.98
N ASP A 84 -25.55 -22.58 1.77
CA ASP A 84 -25.11 -23.44 0.66
C ASP A 84 -23.68 -23.07 0.22
N ILE A 85 -22.73 -23.90 0.64
CA ILE A 85 -21.30 -23.71 0.36
C ILE A 85 -20.95 -23.88 -1.13
N VAL A 86 -21.78 -24.56 -1.93
CA VAL A 86 -21.57 -24.73 -3.38
C VAL A 86 -22.00 -23.46 -4.10
N ALA A 87 -23.16 -22.91 -3.75
CA ALA A 87 -23.60 -21.62 -4.26
C ALA A 87 -22.65 -20.49 -3.81
N GLU A 88 -22.11 -20.57 -2.60
CA GLU A 88 -21.13 -19.61 -2.11
C GLU A 88 -19.78 -19.70 -2.83
N ALA A 89 -19.25 -20.91 -3.05
CA ALA A 89 -18.03 -21.12 -3.84
C ALA A 89 -18.15 -20.49 -5.22
N ALA A 90 -19.23 -20.83 -5.95
CA ALA A 90 -19.50 -20.26 -7.26
C ALA A 90 -19.60 -18.74 -7.22
N TYR A 91 -20.17 -18.16 -6.16
CA TYR A 91 -20.24 -16.70 -6.02
C TYR A 91 -18.84 -16.08 -5.88
N VAL A 92 -18.02 -16.60 -4.95
CA VAL A 92 -16.66 -16.06 -4.67
C VAL A 92 -15.75 -16.18 -5.89
N GLU A 93 -15.79 -17.32 -6.58
CA GLU A 93 -14.96 -17.55 -7.77
C GLU A 93 -15.40 -16.69 -8.96
N ASN A 94 -16.68 -16.35 -9.09
CA ASN A 94 -17.14 -15.43 -10.14
C ASN A 94 -16.99 -13.94 -9.75
N HIS A 95 -16.84 -13.65 -8.45
CA HIS A 95 -16.71 -12.28 -7.92
C HIS A 95 -15.48 -12.12 -7.00
N PRO A 96 -14.26 -12.48 -7.45
CA PRO A 96 -13.05 -12.38 -6.62
C PRO A 96 -12.67 -10.93 -6.30
N ILE A 97 -13.02 -10.01 -7.20
CA ILE A 97 -12.87 -8.57 -7.05
C ILE A 97 -14.28 -7.96 -7.06
N ALA A 98 -14.86 -7.64 -5.92
CA ALA A 98 -16.23 -7.13 -5.92
C ALA A 98 -16.31 -5.75 -6.61
N VAL A 99 -17.41 -5.51 -7.33
CA VAL A 99 -17.78 -4.21 -7.93
C VAL A 99 -19.09 -3.71 -7.32
N SER A 100 -19.42 -2.45 -7.58
CA SER A 100 -20.69 -1.88 -7.10
C SER A 100 -21.86 -2.67 -7.66
N GLY A 101 -22.86 -2.97 -6.83
CA GLY A 101 -24.01 -3.81 -7.19
C GLY A 101 -23.87 -5.29 -6.82
N ASP A 102 -22.67 -5.80 -6.58
CA ASP A 102 -22.46 -7.22 -6.21
C ASP A 102 -23.16 -7.57 -4.87
N PHE A 103 -23.23 -6.63 -3.93
CA PHE A 103 -23.76 -6.85 -2.58
C PHE A 103 -25.13 -6.21 -2.36
N ALA A 104 -26.16 -7.05 -2.14
CA ALA A 104 -27.55 -6.62 -2.00
C ALA A 104 -27.81 -5.65 -0.84
N THR A 105 -27.13 -5.82 0.30
CA THR A 105 -27.32 -4.96 1.48
C THR A 105 -26.49 -3.68 1.43
N ASN A 106 -25.51 -3.59 0.53
CA ASN A 106 -24.70 -2.40 0.30
C ASN A 106 -24.26 -2.32 -1.18
N ALA A 107 -25.15 -1.81 -2.01
CA ALA A 107 -24.92 -1.70 -3.46
C ALA A 107 -23.76 -0.78 -3.85
N THR A 108 -23.29 0.09 -2.93
CA THR A 108 -22.17 1.01 -3.19
C THR A 108 -20.79 0.42 -2.85
N LEU A 109 -20.76 -0.75 -2.19
CA LEU A 109 -19.52 -1.41 -1.85
C LEU A 109 -18.97 -2.14 -3.08
N GLY A 110 -17.80 -1.72 -3.53
CA GLY A 110 -17.10 -2.33 -4.65
C GLY A 110 -15.76 -1.68 -4.89
N SER A 111 -14.95 -2.32 -5.74
CA SER A 111 -13.73 -1.75 -6.30
C SER A 111 -14.10 -0.63 -7.26
N ILE A 112 -13.42 0.50 -7.18
CA ILE A 112 -13.76 1.72 -7.92
C ILE A 112 -12.47 2.41 -8.34
N GLN A 113 -12.40 2.80 -9.62
CA GLN A 113 -11.42 3.80 -10.07
C GLN A 113 -11.89 5.16 -9.61
N THR A 114 -11.07 5.86 -8.82
CA THR A 114 -11.47 7.21 -8.42
C THR A 114 -11.14 8.24 -9.50
N SER A 115 -11.75 9.44 -9.39
CA SER A 115 -11.43 10.56 -10.29
C SER A 115 -9.91 10.81 -10.35
N SER A 116 -9.39 11.18 -11.51
CA SER A 116 -7.94 11.24 -11.75
C SER A 116 -7.14 11.92 -10.61
N GLY A 117 -6.13 11.20 -10.12
CA GLY A 117 -5.29 11.59 -8.99
C GLY A 117 -5.83 11.24 -7.59
N GLY A 118 -7.09 10.77 -7.49
CA GLY A 118 -7.65 10.14 -6.29
C GLY A 118 -7.04 8.77 -6.03
N SER A 119 -7.19 8.23 -4.81
CA SER A 119 -6.80 6.85 -4.51
C SER A 119 -7.94 5.88 -4.76
N ASP A 120 -7.66 4.81 -5.48
CA ASP A 120 -8.63 3.77 -5.81
C ASP A 120 -9.10 3.02 -4.56
N LYS A 121 -10.22 2.31 -4.74
CA LYS A 121 -10.75 1.38 -3.75
C LYS A 121 -10.69 -0.02 -4.30
N LEU A 122 -10.27 -0.96 -3.47
CA LEU A 122 -10.19 -2.37 -3.82
C LEU A 122 -11.05 -3.17 -2.83
N VAL A 123 -12.00 -3.94 -3.36
CA VAL A 123 -12.80 -4.87 -2.58
C VAL A 123 -12.56 -6.27 -3.12
N VAL A 124 -12.12 -7.17 -2.26
CA VAL A 124 -11.80 -8.56 -2.63
C VAL A 124 -12.61 -9.56 -1.82
N SER A 125 -12.91 -10.67 -2.45
CA SER A 125 -13.67 -11.79 -1.87
C SER A 125 -12.76 -13.02 -1.76
N LEU A 126 -12.83 -13.70 -0.63
CA LEU A 126 -12.13 -14.96 -0.39
C LEU A 126 -12.84 -15.79 0.69
N LEU A 127 -12.47 -17.05 0.80
CA LEU A 127 -12.74 -17.88 1.96
C LEU A 127 -11.61 -17.68 2.99
N SER A 128 -11.96 -17.46 4.26
CA SER A 128 -11.02 -17.31 5.38
C SER A 128 -11.77 -17.45 6.71
N ASP A 129 -11.08 -17.77 7.79
CA ASP A 129 -11.61 -17.76 9.16
C ASP A 129 -11.57 -16.38 9.81
N GLU A 130 -10.78 -15.45 9.26
CA GLU A 130 -10.67 -14.07 9.70
C GLU A 130 -10.69 -13.07 8.54
N ASP A 131 -11.26 -11.89 8.80
CA ASP A 131 -11.17 -10.75 7.91
C ASP A 131 -9.83 -10.00 8.04
N CYS A 132 -9.61 -8.95 7.24
CA CYS A 132 -8.36 -8.18 7.28
C CYS A 132 -8.07 -7.47 8.61
N THR A 133 -9.03 -7.46 9.54
CA THR A 133 -8.92 -6.91 10.89
C THR A 133 -8.70 -7.99 11.95
N GLY A 134 -8.71 -9.28 11.57
CA GLY A 134 -8.62 -10.42 12.48
C GLY A 134 -9.96 -10.82 13.10
N ASN A 135 -11.09 -10.35 12.54
CA ASN A 135 -12.42 -10.64 13.09
C ASN A 135 -13.01 -11.89 12.45
N GLN A 136 -13.54 -12.79 13.28
CA GLN A 136 -14.15 -14.06 12.87
C GLN A 136 -15.68 -13.97 12.67
N HIS A 137 -16.29 -12.79 12.84
CA HIS A 137 -17.73 -12.52 12.64
C HIS A 137 -18.71 -13.51 13.33
N GLY A 138 -18.25 -14.19 14.38
CA GLY A 138 -19.04 -15.16 15.14
C GLY A 138 -19.04 -16.59 14.59
N TYR A 139 -18.16 -16.91 13.63
CA TYR A 139 -18.03 -18.27 13.06
C TYR A 139 -17.14 -19.21 13.89
N GLY A 140 -16.52 -18.73 14.97
CA GLY A 140 -15.82 -19.57 15.94
C GLY A 140 -14.61 -20.32 15.38
N GLY A 141 -13.90 -19.71 14.42
CA GLY A 141 -12.74 -20.29 13.74
C GLY A 141 -13.05 -21.13 12.49
N LEU A 142 -14.33 -21.30 12.15
CA LEU A 142 -14.71 -21.87 10.85
C LEU A 142 -14.50 -20.85 9.73
N GLU A 143 -14.08 -21.32 8.56
CA GLU A 143 -13.93 -20.46 7.39
C GLU A 143 -15.29 -20.04 6.84
N PHE A 144 -15.37 -18.79 6.39
CA PHE A 144 -16.57 -18.21 5.79
C PHE A 144 -16.18 -17.26 4.64
N HIS A 145 -17.17 -16.82 3.87
CA HIS A 145 -16.96 -15.82 2.84
C HIS A 145 -16.61 -14.46 3.46
N VAL A 146 -15.34 -14.09 3.37
CA VAL A 146 -14.76 -12.83 3.82
C VAL A 146 -14.71 -11.85 2.66
N VAL A 147 -15.12 -10.61 2.93
CA VAL A 147 -14.98 -9.49 1.99
C VAL A 147 -14.12 -8.41 2.64
N ASN A 148 -12.97 -8.11 2.02
CA ASN A 148 -12.02 -7.11 2.51
C ASN A 148 -12.01 -5.88 1.60
N HIS A 149 -12.21 -4.70 2.18
CA HIS A 149 -12.21 -3.41 1.48
C HIS A 149 -11.00 -2.57 1.88
N TYR A 150 -10.11 -2.32 0.93
CA TYR A 150 -8.90 -1.51 1.06
C TYR A 150 -9.10 -0.14 0.42
N PHE A 151 -8.85 0.93 1.17
CA PHE A 151 -9.00 2.30 0.68
C PHE A 151 -8.10 3.28 1.45
N VAL A 152 -7.79 4.41 0.83
CA VAL A 152 -7.07 5.51 1.49
C VAL A 152 -8.07 6.54 2.00
N SER A 153 -7.88 6.96 3.25
CA SER A 153 -8.64 8.06 3.86
C SER A 153 -7.65 9.02 4.53
N GLY A 154 -7.65 10.28 4.08
CA GLY A 154 -6.62 11.25 4.46
C GLY A 154 -5.27 10.87 3.89
N SER A 155 -4.34 10.45 4.75
CA SER A 155 -3.03 9.89 4.36
C SER A 155 -2.81 8.49 4.96
N THR A 156 -3.88 7.76 5.22
CA THR A 156 -3.83 6.44 5.86
C THR A 156 -4.50 5.41 4.97
N LEU A 157 -3.80 4.31 4.71
CA LEU A 157 -4.38 3.13 4.07
C LEU A 157 -5.11 2.33 5.14
N LYS A 158 -6.39 2.09 4.91
CA LYS A 158 -7.29 1.40 5.82
C LYS A 158 -7.79 0.11 5.19
N CYS A 159 -8.15 -0.83 6.04
CA CYS A 159 -8.93 -1.99 5.65
C CYS A 159 -10.20 -2.09 6.48
N THR A 160 -11.32 -2.42 5.85
CA THR A 160 -12.55 -2.83 6.52
C THR A 160 -12.89 -4.25 6.11
N GLY A 161 -13.08 -5.11 7.10
CA GLY A 161 -13.47 -6.50 6.90
C GLY A 161 -14.97 -6.68 7.11
N TYR A 162 -15.60 -7.49 6.26
CA TYR A 162 -17.03 -7.75 6.27
C TYR A 162 -17.29 -9.25 6.20
N ASP A 163 -18.41 -9.65 6.80
CA ASP A 163 -19.06 -10.93 6.49
C ASP A 163 -19.77 -10.82 5.12
N GLY A 164 -19.25 -11.54 4.13
CA GLY A 164 -19.79 -11.59 2.78
C GLY A 164 -21.20 -12.20 2.70
N ARG A 165 -21.58 -13.07 3.66
CA ARG A 165 -22.95 -13.65 3.73
C ARG A 165 -23.96 -12.62 4.21
N VAL A 166 -23.56 -11.75 5.13
CA VAL A 166 -24.37 -10.59 5.54
C VAL A 166 -24.51 -9.62 4.38
N LEU A 167 -23.42 -9.30 3.69
CA LEU A 167 -23.44 -8.41 2.53
C LEU A 167 -24.39 -8.88 1.42
N ARG A 168 -24.44 -10.20 1.21
CA ARG A 168 -25.34 -10.88 0.27
C ARG A 168 -26.78 -11.08 0.78
N GLY A 169 -27.08 -10.69 2.03
CA GLY A 169 -28.41 -10.85 2.63
C GLY A 169 -28.78 -12.28 3.04
N LEU A 170 -27.79 -13.18 3.13
CA LEU A 170 -27.99 -14.58 3.52
C LEU A 170 -27.98 -14.79 5.03
N LYS A 171 -27.36 -13.86 5.78
CA LYS A 171 -27.30 -13.87 7.24
C LYS A 171 -27.60 -12.49 7.82
N VAL A 172 -28.04 -12.49 9.07
CA VAL A 172 -28.21 -11.28 9.88
C VAL A 172 -26.86 -10.90 10.47
N GLN A 173 -26.55 -9.61 10.47
CA GLN A 173 -25.32 -9.07 11.04
C GLN A 173 -25.28 -9.28 12.56
N THR A 174 -24.39 -10.15 13.02
CA THR A 174 -24.14 -10.43 14.45
C THR A 174 -23.01 -9.58 15.00
N VAL A 175 -21.98 -9.37 14.19
CA VAL A 175 -20.78 -8.58 14.49
C VAL A 175 -20.68 -7.45 13.47
N SER A 176 -20.37 -6.24 13.94
CA SER A 176 -20.24 -5.09 13.04
C SER A 176 -18.88 -5.07 12.34
N PRO A 177 -18.83 -4.73 11.03
CA PRO A 177 -17.59 -4.48 10.32
C PRO A 177 -16.71 -3.49 11.06
N LEU A 178 -15.42 -3.81 11.18
CA LEU A 178 -14.42 -2.96 11.79
C LEU A 178 -13.49 -2.40 10.72
N THR A 179 -13.07 -1.15 10.90
CA THR A 179 -12.03 -0.53 10.07
C THR A 179 -10.75 -0.36 10.88
N VAL A 180 -9.63 -0.83 10.34
CA VAL A 180 -8.29 -0.65 10.91
C VAL A 180 -7.38 0.12 9.96
N THR A 181 -6.41 0.84 10.51
CA THR A 181 -5.34 1.47 9.73
C THR A 181 -4.22 0.46 9.54
N LEU A 182 -3.85 0.22 8.27
CA LEU A 182 -2.75 -0.68 7.91
C LEU A 182 -1.41 0.05 7.79
N LEU A 183 -1.45 1.28 7.26
CA LEU A 183 -0.25 2.08 7.04
C LEU A 183 -0.58 3.58 7.02
N ASP A 184 0.26 4.36 7.67
CA ASP A 184 0.24 5.81 7.61
C ASP A 184 1.13 6.35 6.48
N ASN A 185 0.92 7.62 6.13
CA ASN A 185 1.67 8.34 5.09
C ASN A 185 1.59 7.72 3.69
N VAL A 186 0.40 7.23 3.36
CA VAL A 186 0.04 6.85 2.00
C VAL A 186 -0.54 8.06 1.28
N GLU A 187 0.13 8.47 0.22
CA GLU A 187 -0.25 9.63 -0.60
C GLU A 187 -1.14 9.24 -1.79
N SER A 188 -0.96 8.02 -2.32
CA SER A 188 -1.78 7.48 -3.39
C SER A 188 -1.78 5.95 -3.36
N PHE A 189 -2.94 5.36 -3.62
CA PHE A 189 -3.12 3.92 -3.82
C PHE A 189 -3.85 3.71 -5.15
N GLN A 190 -3.26 2.93 -6.05
CA GLN A 190 -3.80 2.65 -7.39
C GLN A 190 -3.85 1.15 -7.64
N VAL A 191 -4.87 0.68 -8.36
CA VAL A 191 -5.02 -0.74 -8.72
C VAL A 191 -5.39 -0.92 -10.18
N GLN A 192 -4.95 -2.03 -10.77
CA GLN A 192 -5.31 -2.46 -12.12
C GLN A 192 -5.51 -3.96 -12.14
N PHE A 193 -6.44 -4.40 -12.97
CA PHE A 193 -6.87 -5.79 -13.02
C PHE A 193 -6.47 -6.39 -14.36
N GLY A 194 -5.67 -7.45 -14.32
CA GLY A 194 -5.35 -8.22 -15.50
C GLY A 194 -6.45 -9.24 -15.76
N VAL A 195 -7.21 -9.04 -16.83
CA VAL A 195 -8.32 -9.90 -17.22
C VAL A 195 -7.87 -10.93 -18.23
N SER A 196 -8.48 -12.11 -18.19
CA SER A 196 -8.21 -13.15 -19.17
C SER A 196 -9.00 -12.93 -20.46
N SER A 197 -8.66 -13.67 -21.51
CA SER A 197 -9.61 -13.89 -22.59
C SER A 197 -10.86 -14.61 -22.07
N SER A 198 -11.88 -14.78 -22.91
CA SER A 198 -13.10 -15.52 -22.54
C SER A 198 -12.76 -16.88 -21.93
N ILE A 199 -13.46 -17.25 -20.86
CA ILE A 199 -13.19 -18.40 -20.01
C ILE A 199 -13.01 -19.70 -20.80
N THR A 200 -13.77 -19.88 -21.89
CA THR A 200 -13.72 -21.07 -22.77
C THR A 200 -12.40 -21.23 -23.52
N ASN A 201 -11.70 -20.13 -23.82
CA ASN A 201 -10.46 -20.12 -24.60
C ASN A 201 -9.23 -19.70 -23.78
N SER A 202 -9.43 -19.38 -22.50
CA SER A 202 -8.38 -18.82 -21.66
C SER A 202 -7.40 -19.87 -21.18
N GLN A 203 -6.12 -19.49 -21.09
CA GLN A 203 -5.06 -20.28 -20.44
C GLN A 203 -4.76 -19.78 -19.02
N GLY A 204 -5.67 -18.96 -18.45
CA GLY A 204 -5.44 -18.26 -17.18
C GLY A 204 -4.32 -17.22 -17.27
N GLN A 205 -4.14 -16.60 -18.43
CA GLN A 205 -3.17 -15.53 -18.63
C GLN A 205 -3.90 -14.20 -18.78
N ALA A 206 -3.35 -13.12 -18.21
CA ALA A 206 -3.88 -11.79 -18.40
C ALA A 206 -3.56 -11.32 -19.83
N VAL A 207 -4.59 -10.91 -20.58
CA VAL A 207 -4.46 -10.41 -21.97
C VAL A 207 -4.46 -8.89 -22.03
N SER A 208 -5.16 -8.22 -21.11
CA SER A 208 -5.20 -6.77 -20.96
C SER A 208 -5.26 -6.41 -19.48
N TYR A 209 -4.90 -5.16 -19.17
CA TYR A 209 -5.07 -4.57 -17.84
C TYR A 209 -6.09 -3.44 -17.92
N VAL A 210 -7.07 -3.49 -17.03
CA VAL A 210 -8.22 -2.59 -16.99
C VAL A 210 -8.41 -1.99 -15.61
N THR A 211 -9.23 -0.94 -15.53
CA THR A 211 -9.65 -0.33 -14.26
C THR A 211 -10.82 -1.09 -13.65
N ALA A 212 -11.21 -0.75 -12.41
CA ALA A 212 -12.32 -1.43 -11.73
C ALA A 212 -13.65 -1.26 -12.46
N ASP A 213 -13.86 -0.12 -13.11
CA ASP A 213 -15.12 0.26 -13.74
C ASP A 213 -15.45 -0.58 -14.98
N GLU A 214 -14.45 -1.24 -15.57
CA GLU A 214 -14.61 -2.10 -16.75
C GLU A 214 -14.91 -3.56 -16.37
N ILE A 215 -14.78 -3.95 -15.10
CA ILE A 215 -14.86 -5.36 -14.68
C ILE A 215 -16.26 -5.94 -14.92
N GLU A 216 -17.32 -5.16 -14.66
CA GLU A 216 -18.70 -5.62 -14.81
C GLU A 216 -19.01 -6.02 -16.27
N ASP A 217 -18.64 -5.17 -17.22
CA ASP A 217 -18.81 -5.44 -18.66
C ASP A 217 -18.01 -6.67 -19.11
N LEU A 218 -16.79 -6.84 -18.58
CA LEU A 218 -15.92 -7.97 -18.93
C LEU A 218 -16.44 -9.29 -18.35
N ARG A 219 -17.06 -9.27 -17.17
CA ARG A 219 -17.76 -10.43 -16.61
C ARG A 219 -18.92 -10.87 -17.49
N ALA A 220 -19.69 -9.92 -18.02
CA ALA A 220 -20.78 -10.23 -18.96
C ALA A 220 -20.27 -10.90 -20.25
N LEU A 221 -19.01 -10.69 -20.62
CA LEU A 221 -18.31 -11.36 -21.72
C LEU A 221 -17.61 -12.67 -21.32
N ASN A 222 -17.89 -13.18 -20.12
CA ASN A 222 -17.24 -14.36 -19.52
C ASN A 222 -15.71 -14.22 -19.42
N GLN A 223 -15.22 -13.02 -19.14
CA GLN A 223 -13.80 -12.79 -18.83
C GLN A 223 -13.64 -12.66 -17.32
N GLN A 224 -12.53 -13.18 -16.80
CA GLN A 224 -12.27 -13.24 -15.36
C GLN A 224 -10.97 -12.51 -15.01
N VAL A 225 -10.92 -11.93 -13.82
CA VAL A 225 -9.72 -11.29 -13.30
C VAL A 225 -8.74 -12.37 -12.84
N VAL A 226 -7.55 -12.40 -13.44
CA VAL A 226 -6.52 -13.44 -13.18
C VAL A 226 -5.20 -12.86 -12.67
N SER A 227 -5.08 -11.54 -12.64
CA SER A 227 -3.89 -10.81 -12.18
C SER A 227 -4.30 -9.49 -11.53
N LEU A 228 -3.55 -9.07 -10.51
CA LEU A 228 -3.73 -7.80 -9.81
C LEU A 228 -2.41 -7.03 -9.86
N ARG A 229 -2.47 -5.80 -10.37
CA ARG A 229 -1.42 -4.80 -10.25
C ARG A 229 -1.85 -3.78 -9.23
N TRP A 230 -0.95 -3.42 -8.35
CA TRP A 230 -1.23 -2.40 -7.37
C TRP A 230 0.02 -1.57 -7.09
N ALA A 231 -0.20 -0.30 -6.80
CA ALA A 231 0.85 0.66 -6.51
C ALA A 231 0.47 1.55 -5.33
N LEU A 232 1.45 1.81 -4.47
CA LEU A 232 1.37 2.75 -3.36
C LEU A 232 2.44 3.83 -3.53
N MET A 233 2.07 5.08 -3.28
CA MET A 233 3.03 6.16 -3.06
C MET A 233 3.10 6.44 -1.57
N LEU A 234 4.29 6.29 -1.00
CA LEU A 234 4.56 6.60 0.40
C LEU A 234 5.33 7.90 0.51
N LYS A 235 5.09 8.63 1.61
CA LYS A 235 5.85 9.83 2.00
C LYS A 235 6.55 9.64 3.34
N SER A 236 7.68 10.30 3.55
CA SER A 236 8.36 10.33 4.85
C SER A 236 7.52 11.05 5.91
N TYR A 237 7.70 10.73 7.20
CA TYR A 237 6.84 11.28 8.27
C TYR A 237 7.18 12.73 8.65
N GLN A 238 8.37 13.20 8.31
CA GLN A 238 8.92 14.48 8.77
C GLN A 238 9.16 15.42 7.59
N ASN A 239 8.89 16.72 7.81
CA ASN A 239 9.25 17.85 6.93
C ASN A 239 10.76 18.17 6.99
N GLU A 240 11.59 17.14 6.99
CA GLU A 240 13.01 17.25 7.31
C GLU A 240 13.90 17.07 6.07
N VAL A 241 13.28 16.78 4.92
CA VAL A 241 13.93 16.77 3.62
C VAL A 241 13.65 18.11 2.95
N ARG A 242 14.66 18.69 2.29
CA ARG A 242 14.48 19.85 1.42
C ARG A 242 15.01 19.53 0.05
N GLN A 243 14.11 19.06 -0.81
CA GLN A 243 14.44 18.86 -2.21
C GLN A 243 14.53 20.21 -2.92
N THR A 244 15.47 20.34 -3.85
CA THR A 244 15.65 21.57 -4.63
C THR A 244 14.60 21.73 -5.72
N GLN A 245 13.90 20.64 -6.08
CA GLN A 245 12.83 20.64 -7.09
C GLN A 245 11.72 19.66 -6.71
N SER A 246 10.47 20.06 -6.95
CA SER A 246 9.29 19.19 -6.83
C SER A 246 9.37 18.05 -7.84
N GLN A 247 9.31 16.81 -7.34
CA GLN A 247 9.32 15.62 -8.17
C GLN A 247 7.91 15.31 -8.69
N LYS A 248 7.85 14.67 -9.86
CA LYS A 248 6.61 14.17 -10.46
C LYS A 248 6.63 12.65 -10.48
N TYR A 249 5.54 12.04 -10.04
CA TYR A 249 5.39 10.59 -10.03
C TYR A 249 4.08 10.20 -10.70
N ALA A 250 4.12 9.19 -11.59
CA ALA A 250 2.95 8.56 -12.17
C ALA A 250 2.78 7.16 -11.55
N LEU A 251 1.54 6.77 -11.26
CA LEU A 251 1.20 5.45 -10.73
C LEU A 251 0.27 4.75 -11.71
N LEU A 252 0.72 3.62 -12.26
CA LEU A 252 -0.07 2.81 -13.18
C LEU A 252 -0.62 3.64 -14.37
N ASN A 253 -1.95 3.75 -14.50
CA ASN A 253 -2.66 4.51 -15.54
C ASN A 253 -2.83 6.00 -15.22
N GLU A 254 -2.49 6.45 -14.01
CA GLU A 254 -2.73 7.83 -13.60
C GLU A 254 -1.70 8.81 -14.16
N ALA A 255 -2.17 10.05 -14.38
CA ALA A 255 -1.30 11.16 -14.74
C ALA A 255 -0.28 11.46 -13.64
N SER A 256 0.86 12.03 -14.02
CA SER A 256 1.90 12.35 -13.05
C SER A 256 1.43 13.42 -12.05
N LYS A 257 1.52 13.13 -10.76
CA LYS A 257 1.23 14.08 -9.67
C LYS A 257 2.52 14.77 -9.22
N THR A 258 2.47 16.09 -9.06
CA THR A 258 3.61 16.89 -8.56
C THR A 258 3.60 16.89 -7.03
N MET A 259 4.74 16.57 -6.43
CA MET A 259 4.90 16.48 -4.98
C MET A 259 5.49 17.75 -4.37
N ASP A 260 5.33 17.89 -3.07
CA ASP A 260 6.07 18.90 -2.31
C ASP A 260 7.58 18.58 -2.27
N THR A 261 8.35 19.53 -1.75
CA THR A 261 9.80 19.39 -1.57
C THR A 261 10.20 19.09 -0.13
N ALA A 262 9.24 19.00 0.78
CA ALA A 262 9.45 18.84 2.21
C ALA A 262 9.58 17.36 2.63
N HIS A 263 9.09 16.46 1.79
CA HIS A 263 9.12 15.02 2.04
C HIS A 263 9.94 14.26 1.01
N TYR A 264 10.39 13.07 1.41
CA TYR A 264 10.84 12.04 0.48
C TYR A 264 9.64 11.18 0.07
N TYR A 265 9.51 10.92 -1.22
CA TYR A 265 8.44 10.11 -1.80
C TYR A 265 9.03 8.92 -2.53
N GLN A 266 8.37 7.77 -2.40
CA GLN A 266 8.74 6.58 -3.16
C GLN A 266 7.50 5.80 -3.56
N VAL A 267 7.49 5.36 -4.82
CA VAL A 267 6.45 4.49 -5.37
C VAL A 267 6.88 3.04 -5.20
N PHE A 268 5.99 2.23 -4.62
CA PHE A 268 6.10 0.79 -4.55
C PHE A 268 4.99 0.18 -5.39
N SER A 269 5.34 -0.75 -6.27
CA SER A 269 4.36 -1.41 -7.14
C SER A 269 4.65 -2.90 -7.24
N LYS A 270 3.60 -3.71 -7.37
CA LYS A 270 3.74 -5.14 -7.62
C LYS A 270 2.64 -5.64 -8.54
N THR A 271 3.02 -6.60 -9.39
CA THR A 271 2.09 -7.40 -10.18
C THR A 271 2.00 -8.78 -9.53
N LEU A 272 0.78 -9.25 -9.30
CA LEU A 272 0.47 -10.51 -8.67
C LEU A 272 -0.42 -11.34 -9.59
N ALA A 273 -0.07 -12.60 -9.83
CA ALA A 273 -0.99 -13.54 -10.45
C ALA A 273 -1.93 -14.11 -9.39
N LEU A 274 -3.25 -13.98 -9.58
CA LEU A 274 -4.27 -14.56 -8.71
C LEU A 274 -4.36 -16.05 -8.99
N ARG A 275 -3.65 -16.88 -8.21
CA ARG A 275 -3.49 -18.31 -8.52
C ARG A 275 -4.81 -19.05 -8.48
N ASN A 276 -5.68 -18.75 -7.52
CA ASN A 276 -7.01 -19.32 -7.41
C ASN A 276 -7.82 -19.07 -8.69
N MET A 277 -7.85 -17.82 -9.15
CA MET A 277 -8.56 -17.44 -10.37
C MET A 277 -7.95 -18.02 -11.64
N LYS A 278 -6.63 -18.13 -11.72
CA LYS A 278 -5.96 -18.78 -12.85
C LYS A 278 -6.32 -20.26 -12.95
N ASN A 279 -6.44 -20.95 -11.81
CA ASN A 279 -6.82 -22.35 -11.78
C ASN A 279 -8.32 -22.52 -12.10
N PHE A 280 -9.18 -21.69 -11.52
CA PHE A 280 -10.61 -21.65 -11.83
C PHE A 280 -10.85 -21.57 -13.35
N VAL A 281 -10.31 -20.52 -13.98
CA VAL A 281 -10.46 -20.29 -15.44
C VAL A 281 -9.90 -21.45 -16.29
N ARG A 282 -8.87 -22.15 -15.83
CA ARG A 282 -8.32 -23.32 -16.55
C ARG A 282 -9.19 -24.57 -16.40
N SER A 283 -9.87 -24.71 -15.27
CA SER A 283 -10.75 -25.84 -14.96
C SER A 283 -12.13 -25.73 -15.61
N SER A 284 -12.57 -24.52 -15.97
CA SER A 284 -13.87 -24.24 -16.58
C SER A 284 -13.94 -24.52 -18.10
N ARG A 285 -13.03 -25.33 -18.65
CA ARG A 285 -13.01 -25.72 -20.07
C ARG A 285 -13.87 -26.93 -20.36
#